data_AF-A0A539EH87-F1
#
_entry.id   AF-A0A539EH87-F1
#
_cell.length_a   1.000
_cell.length_b   1.000
_cell.length_c   1.000
_cell.angle_alpha   90.00
_cell.angle_beta   90.00
_cell.angle_gamma   90.00
#
_symmetry.space_group_name_H-M   'P 1'
#
loop_
_entity.id
_entity.type
_entity.pdbx_description
1 polymer ?
#
loop_
_entity_poly.entity_id
_entity_poly.type
_entity_poly.pdbx_seq_one_letter_code
_entity_poly.pdbx_strand_id
1 'polypeptide(L)'
;AFLPWALGAAPLGVLWVHRGRREALAWAVAFLAAAAPLYGTWVARNYARFGTLVLGATTGGGGNLYMYLIIPNDVAGTPEQTRIAEADPVLRELATLNLSPVETDRWLYKKAAARIAREPVRFLGLCAGRFLKLWRPIPYKRDYGHNWRLIVAASLASDAWLIPAAVAGLFVVGLAAPEAVFLHLFVLSTSAVYAVLWAMVRYRLPLMLFVFILAAAALTRLWDRLRRPG
;
A
#
# COMPACT_ATOMS: atom_id res chain seq x y z
N ALA A 1 -9.38 6.32 2.67
CA ALA A 1 -8.84 5.01 2.25
C ALA A 1 -9.31 3.95 3.23
N PHE A 2 -10.27 3.12 2.78
CA PHE A 2 -10.92 2.07 3.56
C PHE A 2 -10.14 0.73 3.53
N LEU A 3 -8.93 0.75 2.96
CA LEU A 3 -8.31 -0.47 2.47
C LEU A 3 -7.88 -1.48 3.54
N PRO A 4 -7.48 -1.13 4.78
CA PRO A 4 -7.18 -2.13 5.80
C PRO A 4 -8.31 -3.12 6.06
N TRP A 5 -9.58 -2.71 5.86
CA TRP A 5 -10.76 -3.56 6.07
C TRP A 5 -11.09 -4.46 4.88
N ALA A 6 -10.82 -4.01 3.65
CA ALA A 6 -10.82 -4.91 2.49
C ALA A 6 -9.77 -6.02 2.67
N LEU A 7 -8.68 -5.73 3.40
CA LEU A 7 -7.66 -6.72 3.78
C LEU A 7 -8.11 -7.63 4.93
N GLY A 8 -9.17 -7.29 5.66
CA GLY A 8 -9.79 -8.18 6.65
C GLY A 8 -10.71 -9.20 5.97
N ALA A 9 -11.43 -8.82 4.91
CA ALA A 9 -12.38 -9.70 4.23
C ALA A 9 -11.72 -10.87 3.48
N ALA A 10 -10.55 -10.65 2.87
CA ALA A 10 -9.84 -11.70 2.11
C ALA A 10 -9.31 -12.85 3.00
N PRO A 11 -8.66 -12.58 4.15
CA PRO A 11 -8.44 -13.54 5.25
C PRO A 11 -9.66 -14.36 5.62
N LEU A 12 -10.82 -13.72 5.75
CA LEU A 12 -12.05 -14.40 6.15
C LEU A 12 -12.58 -15.31 5.06
N GLY A 13 -12.47 -14.94 3.79
CA GLY A 13 -12.77 -15.82 2.66
C GLY A 13 -11.89 -17.08 2.67
N VAL A 14 -10.60 -16.94 2.96
CA VAL A 14 -9.66 -18.06 3.05
C VAL A 14 -9.97 -18.96 4.26
N LEU A 15 -10.20 -18.38 5.45
CA LEU A 15 -10.62 -19.17 6.63
C LEU A 15 -11.94 -19.91 6.37
N TRP A 16 -12.87 -19.26 5.69
CA TRP A 16 -14.17 -19.85 5.36
C TRP A 16 -14.03 -21.10 4.49
N VAL A 17 -13.13 -21.08 3.51
CA VAL A 17 -12.85 -22.22 2.62
C VAL A 17 -12.13 -23.35 3.36
N HIS A 18 -11.21 -23.03 4.28
CA HIS A 18 -10.30 -24.04 4.84
C HIS A 18 -10.64 -24.55 6.25
N ARG A 19 -11.33 -23.77 7.10
CA ARG A 19 -11.54 -24.08 8.54
C ARG A 19 -13.01 -24.19 8.95
N GLY A 20 -13.92 -24.15 7.97
CA GLY A 20 -15.35 -24.20 8.22
C GLY A 20 -15.94 -22.88 8.73
N ARG A 21 -17.23 -22.68 8.46
CA ARG A 21 -17.92 -21.39 8.65
C ARG A 21 -17.90 -20.88 10.09
N ARG A 22 -18.01 -21.77 11.08
CA ARG A 22 -18.12 -21.38 12.50
C ARG A 22 -16.80 -20.84 13.05
N GLU A 23 -15.69 -21.50 12.76
CA GLU A 23 -14.36 -21.04 13.20
C GLU A 23 -13.96 -19.76 12.47
N ALA A 24 -14.17 -19.70 11.15
CA ALA A 24 -13.89 -18.49 10.37
C ALA A 24 -14.66 -17.27 10.91
N LEU A 25 -15.93 -17.45 11.30
CA LEU A 25 -16.73 -16.39 11.91
C LEU A 25 -16.21 -16.00 13.29
N ALA A 26 -15.82 -16.97 14.12
CA ALA A 26 -15.26 -16.69 15.45
C ALA A 26 -13.98 -15.83 15.34
N TRP A 27 -13.07 -16.20 14.42
CA TRP A 27 -11.86 -15.42 14.15
C TRP A 27 -12.16 -14.06 13.54
N ALA A 28 -13.16 -13.95 12.66
CA ALA A 28 -13.63 -12.66 12.16
C ALA A 28 -14.08 -11.74 13.28
N VAL A 29 -14.96 -12.25 14.14
CA VAL A 29 -15.52 -11.49 15.26
C VAL A 29 -14.42 -11.09 16.22
N ALA A 30 -13.51 -11.99 16.57
CA ALA A 30 -12.36 -11.69 17.43
C ALA A 30 -11.47 -10.60 16.83
N PHE A 31 -11.14 -10.69 15.54
CA PHE A 31 -10.36 -9.67 14.84
C PHE A 31 -11.08 -8.32 14.79
N LEU A 32 -12.36 -8.30 14.41
CA LEU A 32 -13.16 -7.07 14.36
C LEU A 32 -13.30 -6.44 15.75
N ALA A 33 -13.53 -7.25 16.78
CA ALA A 33 -13.64 -6.78 18.16
C ALA A 33 -12.33 -6.17 18.67
N ALA A 34 -11.18 -6.75 18.31
CA ALA A 34 -9.86 -6.21 18.65
C ALA A 34 -9.51 -4.94 17.85
N ALA A 35 -9.89 -4.89 16.57
CA ALA A 35 -9.63 -3.75 15.69
C ALA A 35 -10.59 -2.57 15.95
N ALA A 36 -11.80 -2.83 16.43
CA ALA A 36 -12.83 -1.84 16.72
C ALA A 36 -12.39 -0.72 17.68
N PRO A 37 -11.76 -0.95 18.84
CA PRO A 37 -11.30 0.14 19.70
C PRO A 37 -10.15 0.94 19.07
N LEU A 38 -9.21 0.26 18.40
CA LEU A 38 -8.08 0.90 17.73
C LEU A 38 -8.54 1.85 16.62
N TYR A 39 -9.53 1.42 15.84
CA TYR A 39 -10.05 2.21 14.74
C TYR A 39 -11.18 3.16 15.14
N GLY A 40 -12.01 2.73 16.08
CA GLY A 40 -13.14 3.47 16.61
C GLY A 40 -12.70 4.77 17.26
N THR A 41 -11.53 4.80 17.91
CA THR A 41 -10.93 6.05 18.41
C THR A 41 -10.65 7.05 17.29
N TRP A 42 -10.15 6.59 16.13
CA TRP A 42 -9.92 7.44 14.97
C TRP A 42 -11.22 7.96 14.36
N VAL A 43 -12.22 7.09 14.19
CA VAL A 43 -13.54 7.46 13.68
C VAL A 43 -14.25 8.45 14.62
N ALA A 44 -14.22 8.20 15.93
CA ALA A 44 -14.77 9.08 16.94
C ALA A 44 -14.09 10.45 16.92
N ARG A 45 -12.76 10.48 16.83
CA ARG A 45 -11.98 11.72 16.67
C ARG A 45 -12.35 12.48 15.40
N ASN A 46 -12.59 11.77 14.29
CA ASN A 46 -13.02 12.39 13.04
C ASN A 46 -14.43 12.97 13.16
N TYR A 47 -15.37 12.23 13.77
CA TYR A 47 -16.72 12.72 13.99
C TYR A 47 -16.73 13.97 14.88
N ALA A 48 -16.00 13.94 16.00
CA ALA A 48 -15.88 15.07 16.91
C ALA A 48 -15.29 16.33 16.23
N ARG A 49 -14.37 16.16 15.27
CA ARG A 49 -13.72 17.29 14.58
C ARG A 49 -14.51 17.84 13.40
N PHE A 50 -15.21 16.98 12.65
CA PHE A 50 -15.80 17.35 11.36
C PHE A 50 -17.33 17.26 11.35
N GLY A 51 -17.96 16.85 12.45
CA GLY A 51 -19.42 16.68 12.54
C GLY A 51 -20.00 15.62 11.59
N THR A 52 -19.15 14.79 10.98
CA THR A 52 -19.55 13.78 10.00
C THR A 52 -18.79 12.47 10.21
N LEU A 53 -19.46 11.35 9.95
CA LEU A 53 -18.82 10.03 10.04
C LEU A 53 -17.85 9.83 8.88
N VAL A 54 -16.58 10.14 9.14
CA VAL A 54 -15.48 9.88 8.22
C VAL A 54 -14.71 8.67 8.69
N LEU A 55 -15.00 7.54 8.06
CA LEU A 55 -14.43 6.26 8.44
C LEU A 55 -12.92 6.22 8.15
N GLY A 56 -12.42 6.80 7.06
CA GLY A 56 -11.01 6.70 6.66
C GLY A 56 -10.10 7.86 7.11
N ALA A 57 -9.02 8.08 6.35
CA ALA A 57 -8.26 9.32 6.40
C ALA A 57 -9.19 10.50 6.12
N THR A 58 -9.20 11.47 7.04
CA THR A 58 -10.14 12.60 7.07
C THR A 58 -9.89 13.64 6.00
N THR A 59 -8.67 13.67 5.47
CA THR A 59 -8.21 14.53 4.39
C THR A 59 -7.12 13.77 3.63
N GLY A 60 -7.26 13.64 2.32
CA GLY A 60 -6.22 13.08 1.45
C GLY A 60 -6.54 11.72 0.83
N GLY A 61 -7.73 11.16 1.00
CA GLY A 61 -8.15 10.00 0.22
C GLY A 61 -8.33 10.37 -1.25
N GLY A 62 -9.32 11.24 -1.51
CA GLY A 62 -9.53 11.86 -2.81
C GLY A 62 -8.37 12.76 -3.23
N GLY A 63 -7.78 13.49 -2.26
CA GLY A 63 -6.61 14.33 -2.50
C GLY A 63 -5.41 13.56 -3.06
N ASN A 64 -4.96 12.50 -2.39
CA ASN A 64 -3.86 11.69 -2.90
C ASN A 64 -4.23 11.02 -4.22
N LEU A 65 -5.43 10.43 -4.32
CA LEU A 65 -5.85 9.78 -5.56
C LEU A 65 -5.77 10.74 -6.75
N TYR A 66 -6.31 11.95 -6.62
CA TYR A 66 -6.26 12.95 -7.70
C TYR A 66 -4.84 13.44 -7.98
N MET A 67 -4.09 13.82 -6.94
CA MET A 67 -2.71 14.31 -7.07
C MET A 67 -1.83 13.32 -7.84
N TYR A 68 -1.96 12.02 -7.53
CA TYR A 68 -1.19 11.00 -8.20
C TYR A 68 -1.68 10.71 -9.63
N LEU A 69 -2.86 11.14 -10.06
CA LEU A 69 -3.22 11.08 -11.49
C LEU A 69 -2.46 12.09 -12.34
N ILE A 70 -2.03 13.20 -11.75
CA ILE A 70 -1.40 14.32 -12.46
C ILE A 70 0.13 14.36 -12.28
N ILE A 71 0.66 13.82 -11.17
CA ILE A 71 2.10 13.80 -10.89
C ILE A 71 2.77 12.56 -11.48
N PRO A 72 3.82 12.72 -12.32
CA PRO A 72 4.68 11.62 -12.76
C PRO A 72 5.38 10.89 -11.60
N ASN A 73 5.61 9.58 -11.77
CA ASN A 73 6.11 8.73 -10.68
C ASN A 73 7.53 9.05 -10.20
N ASP A 74 8.37 9.58 -11.08
CA ASP A 74 9.75 10.04 -10.84
C ASP A 74 9.79 11.39 -10.12
N VAL A 75 8.84 12.27 -10.43
CA VAL A 75 8.70 13.63 -9.89
C VAL A 75 8.11 13.67 -8.49
N ALA A 76 7.33 12.67 -8.08
CA ALA A 76 6.65 12.68 -6.78
C ALA A 76 7.63 12.85 -5.58
N GLY A 77 7.40 13.87 -4.75
CA GLY A 77 8.23 14.28 -3.61
C GLY A 77 9.42 15.17 -3.98
N THR A 78 9.35 15.91 -5.10
CA THR A 78 10.36 16.90 -5.52
C THR A 78 9.70 18.28 -5.68
N PRO A 79 10.45 19.39 -5.79
CA PRO A 79 9.87 20.72 -6.03
C PRO A 79 9.03 20.82 -7.31
N GLU A 80 9.32 19.98 -8.31
CA GLU A 80 8.54 19.89 -9.54
C GLU A 80 7.10 19.39 -9.29
N GLN A 81 6.88 18.57 -8.26
CA GLN A 81 5.54 18.17 -7.86
C GLN A 81 4.66 19.39 -7.54
N THR A 82 5.19 20.35 -6.79
CA THR A 82 4.46 21.56 -6.40
C THR A 82 4.10 22.39 -7.63
N ARG A 83 5.06 22.57 -8.56
CA ARG A 83 4.83 23.30 -9.81
C ARG A 83 3.74 22.65 -10.67
N ILE A 84 3.74 21.33 -10.80
CA ILE A 84 2.67 20.60 -11.52
C ILE A 84 1.32 20.79 -10.84
N ALA A 85 1.26 20.71 -9.51
CA ALA A 85 0.03 20.88 -8.75
C ALA A 85 -0.55 22.30 -8.91
N GLU A 86 0.28 23.33 -8.83
CA GLU A 86 -0.12 24.72 -9.00
C GLU A 86 -0.55 25.05 -10.44
N ALA A 87 -0.06 24.30 -11.42
CA ALA A 87 -0.45 24.43 -12.82
C ALA A 87 -1.75 23.69 -13.18
N ASP A 88 -2.20 22.73 -12.36
CA ASP A 88 -3.35 21.89 -12.69
C ASP A 88 -4.68 22.68 -12.60
N PRO A 89 -5.50 22.67 -13.66
CA PRO A 89 -6.72 23.47 -13.71
C PRO A 89 -7.77 23.04 -12.68
N VAL A 90 -7.83 21.75 -12.32
CA VAL A 90 -8.80 21.24 -11.34
C VAL A 90 -8.40 21.68 -9.93
N LEU A 91 -7.10 21.72 -9.62
CA LEU A 91 -6.63 22.23 -8.33
C LEU A 91 -6.79 23.75 -8.22
N ARG A 92 -6.65 24.48 -9.33
CA ARG A 92 -7.00 25.92 -9.38
C ARG A 92 -8.49 26.17 -9.17
N GLU A 93 -9.34 25.40 -9.84
CA GLU A 93 -10.80 25.44 -9.65
C GLU A 93 -11.13 25.20 -8.17
N LEU A 94 -10.56 24.14 -7.57
CA LEU A 94 -10.77 23.81 -6.16
C LEU A 94 -10.45 24.98 -5.22
N ALA A 95 -9.36 25.73 -5.47
CA ALA A 95 -8.97 26.86 -4.65
C ALA A 95 -10.02 27.99 -4.60
N THR A 96 -10.92 28.06 -5.59
CA THR A 96 -12.01 29.05 -5.65
C THR A 96 -13.31 28.61 -4.98
N LEU A 97 -13.50 27.31 -4.72
CA LEU A 97 -14.79 26.75 -4.30
C LEU A 97 -15.08 26.89 -2.79
N ASN A 98 -14.12 27.39 -2.00
CA ASN A 98 -14.22 27.57 -0.53
C ASN A 98 -14.88 26.38 0.20
N LEU A 99 -14.50 25.15 -0.18
CA LEU A 99 -15.08 23.92 0.34
C LEU A 99 -14.48 23.57 1.71
N SER A 100 -15.28 22.94 2.58
CA SER A 100 -14.74 22.31 3.78
C SER A 100 -13.74 21.19 3.42
N PRO A 101 -12.87 20.75 4.34
CA PRO A 101 -11.91 19.67 4.06
C PRO A 101 -12.56 18.35 3.60
N VAL A 102 -13.74 18.03 4.15
CA VAL A 102 -14.50 16.82 3.79
C VAL A 102 -15.11 16.94 2.39
N GLU A 103 -15.65 18.12 2.07
CA GLU A 103 -16.20 18.40 0.73
C GLU A 103 -15.10 18.43 -0.33
N THR A 104 -13.95 19.01 -0.01
CA THR A 104 -12.74 19.01 -0.83
C THR A 104 -12.33 17.58 -1.19
N ASP A 105 -12.21 16.68 -0.21
CA ASP A 105 -11.80 15.29 -0.46
C ASP A 105 -12.84 14.57 -1.34
N ARG A 106 -14.14 14.75 -1.07
CA ARG A 106 -15.22 14.17 -1.88
C ARG A 106 -15.21 14.70 -3.31
N TRP A 107 -14.98 16.00 -3.49
CA TRP A 107 -14.93 16.65 -4.79
C TRP A 107 -13.73 16.14 -5.61
N LEU A 108 -12.55 16.05 -5.00
CA LEU A 108 -11.36 15.49 -5.64
C LEU A 108 -11.53 14.01 -5.97
N TYR A 109 -12.19 13.23 -5.11
CA TYR A 109 -12.50 11.84 -5.41
C TYR A 109 -13.38 11.70 -6.66
N LYS A 110 -14.40 12.54 -6.81
CA LYS A 110 -15.26 12.58 -8.02
C LYS A 110 -14.44 12.94 -9.27
N LYS A 111 -13.60 13.98 -9.20
CA LYS A 111 -12.74 14.39 -10.33
C LYS A 111 -11.73 13.30 -10.70
N ALA A 112 -11.17 12.62 -9.70
CA ALA A 112 -10.26 11.49 -9.89
C ALA A 112 -10.96 10.30 -10.57
N ALA A 113 -12.13 9.88 -10.06
CA ALA A 113 -12.91 8.80 -10.65
C ALA A 113 -13.29 9.10 -12.11
N ALA A 114 -13.74 10.33 -12.40
CA ALA A 114 -14.05 10.75 -13.75
C ALA A 114 -12.83 10.72 -14.68
N ARG A 115 -11.64 11.09 -14.19
CA ARG A 115 -10.40 11.03 -14.96
C ARG A 115 -9.94 9.59 -15.22
N ILE A 116 -10.01 8.72 -14.21
CA ILE A 116 -9.70 7.30 -14.35
C ILE A 116 -10.60 6.64 -15.40
N ALA A 117 -11.89 6.97 -15.39
CA ALA A 117 -12.85 6.47 -16.38
C ALA A 117 -12.51 6.92 -17.81
N ARG A 118 -11.98 8.13 -17.99
CA ARG A 118 -11.54 8.65 -19.30
C ARG A 118 -10.19 8.08 -19.76
N GLU A 119 -9.28 7.82 -18.84
CA GLU A 119 -7.89 7.42 -19.13
C GLU A 119 -7.46 6.14 -18.37
N PRO A 120 -8.17 5.01 -18.50
CA PRO A 120 -7.94 3.83 -17.66
C PRO A 120 -6.55 3.20 -17.86
N VAL A 121 -6.08 3.14 -19.11
CA VAL A 121 -4.74 2.58 -19.44
C VAL A 121 -3.63 3.42 -18.81
N ARG A 122 -3.74 4.75 -18.87
CA ARG A 122 -2.79 5.65 -18.22
C ARG A 122 -2.79 5.44 -16.71
N PHE A 123 -3.97 5.32 -16.10
CA PHE A 123 -4.08 5.03 -14.67
C PHE A 123 -3.39 3.70 -14.30
N LEU A 124 -3.61 2.64 -15.07
CA LEU A 124 -2.93 1.35 -14.86
C LEU A 124 -1.40 1.47 -15.00
N GLY A 125 -0.91 2.20 -16.00
CA GLY A 125 0.53 2.47 -16.16
C GLY A 125 1.11 3.24 -14.97
N LEU A 126 0.38 4.21 -14.45
CA LEU A 126 0.74 4.93 -13.23
C LEU A 126 0.79 4.01 -12.00
N CYS A 127 -0.21 3.14 -11.83
CA CYS A 127 -0.23 2.14 -10.75
C CYS A 127 0.93 1.14 -10.86
N ALA A 128 1.21 0.61 -12.05
CA ALA A 128 2.34 -0.29 -12.28
C ALA A 128 3.68 0.41 -11.94
N GLY A 129 3.87 1.64 -12.39
CA GLY A 129 5.07 2.41 -12.05
C GLY A 129 5.22 2.67 -10.55
N ARG A 130 4.13 2.87 -9.81
CA ARG A 130 4.16 3.00 -8.34
C ARG A 130 4.44 1.69 -7.63
N PHE A 131 3.87 0.59 -8.12
CA PHE A 131 4.15 -0.74 -7.61
C PHE A 131 5.65 -1.05 -7.77
N LEU A 132 6.21 -0.82 -8.96
CA LEU A 132 7.64 -1.00 -9.20
C LEU A 132 8.50 -0.06 -8.36
N LYS A 133 8.07 1.20 -8.17
CA LYS A 133 8.73 2.16 -7.29
C LYS A 133 8.75 1.71 -5.83
N LEU A 134 7.66 1.12 -5.32
CA LEU A 134 7.55 0.61 -3.96
C LEU A 134 8.56 -0.52 -3.72
N TRP A 135 8.68 -1.43 -4.69
CA TRP A 135 9.50 -2.63 -4.62
C TRP A 135 10.90 -2.47 -5.22
N ARG A 136 11.31 -1.24 -5.57
CA ARG A 136 12.62 -0.99 -6.14
C ARG A 136 13.72 -1.22 -5.09
N PRO A 137 14.71 -2.10 -5.34
CA PRO A 137 15.74 -2.33 -4.33
C PRO A 137 16.58 -1.10 -4.04
N ILE A 138 16.99 -0.39 -5.09
CA ILE A 138 17.79 0.84 -5.01
C ILE A 138 16.85 2.05 -5.15
N PRO A 139 16.87 3.03 -4.24
CA PRO A 139 16.03 4.22 -4.35
C PRO A 139 16.38 5.07 -5.57
N TYR A 140 15.56 6.08 -5.89
CA TYR A 140 15.95 7.08 -6.88
C TYR A 140 17.08 7.95 -6.34
N LYS A 141 18.03 8.36 -7.18
CA LYS A 141 19.04 9.34 -6.77
C LYS A 141 18.34 10.66 -6.44
N ARG A 142 18.42 11.08 -5.19
CA ARG A 142 17.91 12.36 -4.68
C ARG A 142 18.92 12.94 -3.69
N ASP A 143 18.73 14.20 -3.36
CA ASP A 143 19.43 14.79 -2.23
C ASP A 143 18.83 14.27 -0.93
N TYR A 144 19.50 13.27 -0.36
CA TYR A 144 19.12 12.66 0.91
C TYR A 144 19.93 13.22 2.09
N GLY A 145 20.83 14.19 1.86
CA GLY A 145 21.79 14.63 2.88
C GLY A 145 22.83 13.56 3.27
N HIS A 146 22.95 12.47 2.48
CA HIS A 146 23.86 11.36 2.74
C HIS A 146 24.64 10.97 1.48
N ASN A 147 25.78 10.32 1.65
CA ASN A 147 26.59 9.83 0.53
C ASN A 147 25.81 8.80 -0.30
N TRP A 148 25.57 9.12 -1.57
CA TRP A 148 24.84 8.26 -2.50
C TRP A 148 25.41 6.84 -2.62
N ARG A 149 26.75 6.70 -2.59
CA ARG A 149 27.39 5.38 -2.66
C ARG A 149 27.06 4.52 -1.44
N LEU A 150 26.97 5.13 -0.26
CA LEU A 150 26.60 4.44 0.97
C LEU A 150 25.14 3.98 0.93
N ILE A 151 24.23 4.82 0.40
CA ILE A 151 22.83 4.44 0.20
C ILE A 151 22.72 3.23 -0.74
N VAL A 152 23.43 3.27 -1.87
CA VAL A 152 23.44 2.14 -2.82
C VAL A 152 24.00 0.88 -2.17
N ALA A 153 25.13 0.98 -1.45
CA ALA A 153 25.72 -0.16 -0.75
C ALA A 153 24.75 -0.75 0.29
N ALA A 154 24.10 0.09 1.09
CA ALA A 154 23.09 -0.35 2.07
C ALA A 154 21.91 -1.05 1.38
N SER A 155 21.37 -0.46 0.30
CA SER A 155 20.30 -1.07 -0.50
C SER A 155 20.68 -2.40 -1.15
N LEU A 156 21.93 -2.55 -1.58
CA LEU A 156 22.44 -3.81 -2.11
C LEU A 156 22.61 -4.86 -1.01
N ALA A 157 23.07 -4.45 0.18
CA ALA A 157 23.25 -5.31 1.33
C ALA A 157 21.93 -5.71 2.01
N SER A 158 20.85 -4.97 1.80
CA SER A 158 19.51 -5.31 2.30
C SER A 158 18.58 -5.74 1.16
N ASP A 159 17.96 -4.77 0.49
CA ASP A 159 16.76 -4.96 -0.30
C ASP A 159 17.02 -5.73 -1.61
N ALA A 160 18.22 -5.61 -2.18
CA ALA A 160 18.54 -6.19 -3.49
C ALA A 160 18.51 -7.72 -3.53
N TRP A 161 18.89 -8.40 -2.45
CA TRP A 161 18.79 -9.86 -2.37
C TRP A 161 17.56 -10.31 -1.57
N LEU A 162 17.14 -9.53 -0.56
CA LEU A 162 15.97 -9.87 0.25
C LEU A 162 14.67 -9.89 -0.56
N ILE A 163 14.45 -8.92 -1.44
CA ILE A 163 13.22 -8.85 -2.23
C ILE A 163 13.12 -10.05 -3.19
N PRO A 164 14.14 -10.40 -4.00
CA PRO A 164 14.12 -11.62 -4.80
C PRO A 164 13.94 -12.90 -3.98
N ALA A 165 14.61 -13.00 -2.82
CA ALA A 165 14.45 -14.16 -1.93
C ALA A 165 13.02 -14.27 -1.39
N ALA A 166 12.38 -13.15 -1.03
CA ALA A 166 10.99 -13.14 -0.61
C ALA A 166 10.04 -13.53 -1.75
N VAL A 167 10.30 -13.07 -2.98
CA VAL A 167 9.54 -13.48 -4.16
C VAL A 167 9.66 -14.99 -4.38
N ALA A 168 10.87 -15.56 -4.27
CA ALA A 168 11.05 -17.01 -4.29
C ALA A 168 10.28 -17.70 -3.14
N GLY A 169 10.27 -17.07 -1.96
CA GLY A 169 9.50 -17.50 -0.79
C GLY A 169 8.00 -17.63 -1.06
N LEU A 170 7.42 -16.72 -1.84
CA LEU A 170 6.01 -16.80 -2.24
C LEU A 170 5.72 -18.13 -2.97
N PHE A 171 6.62 -18.58 -3.84
CA PHE A 171 6.47 -19.84 -4.58
C PHE A 171 6.85 -21.07 -3.75
N VAL A 172 7.82 -20.94 -2.85
CA VAL A 172 8.31 -22.05 -2.00
C VAL A 172 7.34 -22.41 -0.89
N VAL A 173 6.82 -21.40 -0.19
CA VAL A 173 5.74 -21.57 0.80
C VAL A 173 4.45 -21.94 0.08
N GLY A 174 4.25 -21.36 -1.11
CA GLY A 174 3.11 -21.61 -1.98
C GLY A 174 1.78 -21.24 -1.31
N LEU A 175 0.70 -21.62 -1.99
CA LEU A 175 -0.66 -21.55 -1.44
C LEU A 175 -1.02 -22.81 -0.62
N ALA A 176 -0.07 -23.75 -0.45
CA ALA A 176 -0.33 -25.04 0.18
C ALA A 176 -0.54 -24.92 1.69
N ALA A 177 0.05 -23.90 2.33
CA ALA A 177 -0.25 -23.54 3.71
C ALA A 177 -1.36 -22.46 3.70
N PRO A 178 -2.58 -22.75 4.18
CA PRO A 178 -3.66 -21.77 4.21
C PRO A 178 -3.27 -20.52 5.03
N GLU A 179 -2.44 -20.68 6.07
CA GLU A 179 -1.90 -19.58 6.88
C GLU A 179 -0.98 -18.65 6.08
N ALA A 180 -0.27 -19.17 5.09
CA ALA A 180 0.60 -18.35 4.25
C ALA A 180 -0.23 -17.42 3.37
N VAL A 181 -1.43 -17.82 2.94
CA VAL A 181 -2.31 -17.01 2.09
C VAL A 181 -2.60 -15.66 2.74
N PHE A 182 -2.72 -15.59 4.06
CA PHE A 182 -2.90 -14.32 4.79
C PHE A 182 -1.72 -13.38 4.61
N LEU A 183 -0.49 -13.90 4.69
CA LEU A 183 0.73 -13.12 4.49
C LEU A 183 0.80 -12.61 3.05
N HIS A 184 0.49 -13.48 2.06
CA HIS A 184 0.46 -13.11 0.65
C HIS A 184 -0.57 -12.02 0.39
N LEU A 185 -1.81 -12.22 0.86
CA LEU A 185 -2.89 -11.26 0.71
C LEU A 185 -2.53 -9.94 1.35
N PHE A 186 -1.99 -9.95 2.58
CA PHE A 186 -1.57 -8.73 3.25
C PHE A 186 -0.52 -7.95 2.45
N VAL A 187 0.53 -8.62 1.97
CA VAL A 187 1.61 -8.00 1.20
C VAL A 187 1.10 -7.45 -0.13
N LEU A 188 0.38 -8.27 -0.90
CA LEU A 188 -0.12 -7.91 -2.23
C LEU A 188 -1.14 -6.80 -2.16
N SER A 189 -2.09 -6.89 -1.23
CA SER A 189 -3.15 -5.92 -1.11
C SER A 189 -2.65 -4.58 -0.57
N THR A 190 -1.74 -4.58 0.42
CA THR A 190 -1.08 -3.35 0.90
C THR A 190 -0.27 -2.70 -0.22
N SER A 191 0.43 -3.51 -1.03
CA SER A 191 1.13 -3.00 -2.21
C SER A 191 0.17 -2.40 -3.24
N ALA A 192 -0.97 -3.03 -3.49
CA ALA A 192 -2.00 -2.53 -4.39
C ALA A 192 -2.58 -1.19 -3.89
N VAL A 193 -2.80 -1.05 -2.58
CA VAL A 193 -3.23 0.22 -1.96
C VAL A 193 -2.26 1.34 -2.31
N TYR A 194 -0.97 1.12 -2.07
CA TYR A 194 0.05 2.11 -2.32
C TYR A 194 0.27 2.35 -3.81
N ALA A 195 0.08 1.34 -4.66
CA ALA A 195 0.09 1.49 -6.11
C ALA A 195 -1.05 2.39 -6.61
N VAL A 196 -2.23 2.31 -6.00
CA VAL A 196 -3.39 3.14 -6.35
C VAL A 196 -3.27 4.55 -5.78
N LEU A 197 -3.01 4.67 -4.49
CA LEU A 197 -3.12 5.95 -3.77
C LEU A 197 -1.81 6.74 -3.76
N TRP A 198 -0.74 6.13 -3.27
CA TRP A 198 0.55 6.80 -3.05
C TRP A 198 1.63 5.79 -2.69
N ALA A 199 2.67 5.65 -3.52
CA ALA A 199 3.83 4.82 -3.21
C ALA A 199 5.09 5.68 -2.91
N MET A 200 5.65 5.47 -1.73
CA MET A 200 7.01 5.86 -1.36
C MET A 200 7.75 4.65 -0.83
N VAL A 201 9.07 4.62 -1.03
CA VAL A 201 9.92 3.52 -0.56
C VAL A 201 9.73 3.28 0.94
N ARG A 202 9.61 4.33 1.76
CA ARG A 202 9.37 4.20 3.21
C ARG A 202 8.07 3.49 3.58
N TYR A 203 7.07 3.46 2.70
CA TYR A 203 5.81 2.77 2.94
C TYR A 203 5.92 1.25 2.83
N ARG A 204 7.07 0.73 2.37
CA ARG A 204 7.35 -0.71 2.43
C ARG A 204 7.80 -1.17 3.82
N LEU A 205 8.19 -0.29 4.74
CA LEU A 205 8.73 -0.68 6.06
C LEU A 205 7.80 -1.65 6.82
N PRO A 206 6.48 -1.42 6.91
CA PRO A 206 5.58 -2.40 7.54
C PRO A 206 5.50 -3.73 6.79
N LEU A 207 5.72 -3.71 5.47
CA LEU A 207 5.73 -4.90 4.62
C LEU A 207 7.03 -5.71 4.77
N MET A 208 8.13 -5.07 5.16
CA MET A 208 9.44 -5.73 5.26
C MET A 208 9.43 -6.89 6.26
N LEU A 209 8.64 -6.82 7.34
CA LEU A 209 8.50 -7.93 8.28
C LEU A 209 8.04 -9.22 7.58
N PHE A 210 7.08 -9.11 6.67
CA PHE A 210 6.54 -10.22 5.90
C PHE A 210 7.52 -10.68 4.81
N VAL A 211 8.22 -9.72 4.19
CA VAL A 211 9.31 -9.99 3.24
C VAL A 211 10.40 -10.83 3.90
N PHE A 212 10.80 -10.51 5.13
CA PHE A 212 11.81 -11.27 5.88
C PHE A 212 11.36 -12.71 6.15
N ILE A 213 10.10 -12.91 6.57
CA ILE A 213 9.53 -14.24 6.81
C ILE A 213 9.56 -15.08 5.52
N LEU A 214 9.12 -14.51 4.40
CA LEU A 214 9.11 -15.20 3.11
C LEU A 214 10.53 -15.49 2.60
N ALA A 215 11.44 -14.53 2.73
CA ALA A 215 12.85 -14.73 2.35
C ALA A 215 13.51 -15.83 3.18
N ALA A 216 13.27 -15.85 4.51
CA ALA A 216 13.77 -16.89 5.39
C ALA A 216 13.25 -18.28 4.96
N ALA A 217 11.95 -18.39 4.68
CA ALA A 217 11.36 -19.65 4.21
C ALA A 217 12.00 -20.17 2.91
N ALA A 218 12.28 -19.27 1.96
CA ALA A 218 12.97 -19.61 0.72
C ALA A 218 14.40 -20.13 0.97
N LEU A 219 15.15 -19.41 1.81
CA LEU A 219 16.53 -19.74 2.13
C LEU A 219 16.65 -21.04 2.93
N THR A 220 15.78 -21.28 3.90
CA THR A 220 15.74 -22.55 4.66
C THR A 220 15.48 -23.73 3.73
N ARG A 221 14.50 -23.61 2.82
CA ARG A 221 14.20 -24.67 1.85
C ARG A 221 15.37 -24.94 0.91
N LEU A 222 16.04 -23.88 0.45
CA LEU A 222 17.24 -24.00 -0.39
C LEU A 222 18.36 -24.69 0.38
N TRP A 223 18.59 -24.29 1.63
CA TRP A 223 19.60 -24.86 2.51
C TRP A 223 19.36 -26.35 2.79
N ASP A 224 18.13 -26.74 3.08
CA ASP A 224 17.77 -28.14 3.32
C ASP A 224 18.02 -29.01 2.09
N ARG A 225 17.75 -28.49 0.88
CA ARG A 225 18.08 -29.16 -0.38
C ARG A 225 19.59 -29.31 -0.59
N LEU A 226 20.37 -28.30 -0.25
CA LEU A 226 21.84 -28.35 -0.36
C LEU A 226 22.47 -29.29 0.67
N ARG A 227 21.88 -29.42 1.87
CA ARG A 227 22.35 -30.33 2.93
C ARG A 227 21.96 -31.78 2.77
N ARG A 228 20.87 -32.05 2.04
CA ARG A 228 20.45 -33.39 1.66
C ARG A 228 20.67 -33.61 0.17
N PRO A 229 21.93 -33.57 -0.32
CA PRO A 229 22.19 -34.05 -1.66
C PRO A 229 21.86 -35.56 -1.64
N GLY A 230 20.76 -35.92 -2.30
CA GLY A 230 20.48 -37.30 -2.64
C GLY A 230 21.52 -37.83 -3.61
#